data_AF-A0A5M5X274-F1
#
_entry.id   AF-A0A5M5X274-F1
#
_cell.length_a   1.000
_cell.length_b   1.000
_cell.length_c   1.000
_cell.angle_alpha   90.00
_cell.angle_beta   90.00
_cell.angle_gamma   90.00
#
_symmetry.space_group_name_H-M   'P 1'
#
loop_
_entity.id
_entity.type
_entity.pdbx_description
1 polymer ?
#
loop_
_entity_poly.entity_id
_entity_poly.type
_entity_poly.pdbx_seq_one_letter_code
_entity_poly.pdbx_strand_id
1 'polypeptide(L)'
;MNKTMQAKIWNHAQWVKETDPKALRGMFDELLRKAGFNVLSCTEHHFSPQGYTALWLLSESHFAVHTFPEFGRTYIELSSCNLDFYLNFLSMTKEL
;
A
#
# COMPACT_ATOMS: atom_id res chain seq x y z
N MET A 1 -4.80 -5.50 30.10
CA MET A 1 -3.45 -4.90 30.23
C MET A 1 -3.38 -3.71 29.28
N ASN A 2 -3.22 -2.50 29.79
CA ASN A 2 -2.95 -1.33 28.95
C ASN A 2 -1.57 -1.52 28.32
N LYS A 3 -1.52 -2.00 27.07
CA LYS A 3 -0.34 -1.79 26.22
C LYS A 3 -0.24 -0.29 26.04
N THR A 4 0.74 0.33 26.68
CA THR A 4 1.09 1.74 26.43
C THR A 4 1.27 1.88 24.92
N MET A 5 0.42 2.67 24.26
CA MET A 5 0.57 2.96 22.83
C MET A 5 1.95 3.62 22.66
N GLN A 6 2.87 2.92 21.99
CA GLN A 6 4.14 3.51 21.59
C GLN A 6 3.91 4.30 20.31
N ALA A 7 4.43 5.52 20.24
CA ALA A 7 4.47 6.32 19.02
C ALA A 7 5.48 5.71 18.04
N LYS A 8 5.13 4.57 17.44
CA LYS A 8 5.96 3.80 16.52
C LYS A 8 5.19 3.54 15.23
N ILE A 9 5.85 3.85 14.11
CA ILE A 9 5.38 3.57 12.76
C ILE A 9 6.41 2.68 12.09
N TRP A 10 5.95 1.63 11.43
CA TRP A 10 6.74 0.80 10.54
C TRP A 10 6.49 1.24 9.10
N ASN A 11 7.58 1.41 8.35
CA ASN A 11 7.54 1.85 6.96
C ASN A 11 8.18 0.79 6.07
N HIS A 12 7.56 0.53 4.94
CA HIS A 12 8.12 -0.28 3.86
C HIS A 12 7.87 0.39 2.53
N ALA A 13 8.85 0.32 1.65
CA ALA A 13 8.70 0.78 0.28
C ALA A 13 9.46 -0.14 -0.67
N GLN A 14 8.90 -0.35 -1.86
CA GLN A 14 9.55 -1.15 -2.90
C GLN A 14 9.04 -0.80 -4.29
N TRP A 15 9.78 -1.27 -5.29
CA TRP A 15 9.38 -1.22 -6.70
C TRP A 15 8.74 -2.54 -7.09
N VAL A 16 7.60 -2.49 -7.77
CA VAL A 16 6.91 -3.66 -8.34
C VAL A 16 6.78 -3.48 -9.85
N LYS A 17 6.62 -4.59 -10.59
CA LYS A 17 6.59 -4.57 -12.07
C LYS A 17 5.25 -4.14 -12.67
N GLU A 18 4.14 -4.39 -11.99
CA GLU A 18 2.80 -4.06 -12.49
C GLU A 18 2.61 -2.54 -12.59
N THR A 19 1.98 -2.07 -13.67
CA THR A 19 1.72 -0.65 -13.93
C THR A 19 0.28 -0.36 -14.34
N ASP A 20 -0.56 -1.38 -14.56
CA ASP A 20 -1.98 -1.21 -14.87
C ASP A 20 -2.75 -0.70 -13.64
N PRO A 21 -3.37 0.50 -13.71
CA PRO A 21 -4.07 1.09 -12.57
C PRO A 21 -5.17 0.19 -12.00
N LYS A 22 -5.91 -0.52 -12.85
CA LYS A 22 -7.04 -1.34 -12.42
C LYS A 22 -6.55 -2.62 -11.70
N ALA A 23 -5.50 -3.25 -12.22
CA ALA A 23 -4.84 -4.37 -11.58
C ALA A 23 -4.26 -3.96 -10.22
N LEU A 24 -3.53 -2.85 -10.15
CA LEU A 24 -2.95 -2.32 -8.90
C LEU A 24 -4.03 -2.00 -7.87
N ARG A 25 -5.10 -1.30 -8.29
CA ARG A 25 -6.22 -0.93 -7.42
C ARG A 25 -6.87 -2.16 -6.77
N GLY A 26 -7.15 -3.19 -7.56
CA GLY A 26 -7.77 -4.43 -7.08
C GLY A 26 -6.83 -5.25 -6.20
N MET A 27 -5.60 -5.49 -6.69
CA MET A 27 -4.59 -6.28 -6.01
C MET A 27 -4.28 -5.72 -4.62
N PHE A 28 -4.03 -4.41 -4.50
CA PHE A 28 -3.68 -3.83 -3.21
C PHE A 28 -4.87 -3.69 -2.25
N ASP A 29 -6.10 -3.49 -2.74
CA ASP A 29 -7.29 -3.56 -1.86
C ASP A 29 -7.39 -4.92 -1.17
N GLU A 30 -7.23 -5.98 -1.96
CA GLU A 30 -7.33 -7.34 -1.49
C GLU A 30 -6.17 -7.71 -0.55
N LEU A 31 -4.94 -7.36 -0.92
CA LEU A 31 -3.76 -7.62 -0.09
C LEU A 31 -3.82 -6.90 1.25
N LEU A 32 -4.22 -5.62 1.27
CA LEU A 32 -4.35 -4.86 2.52
C LEU A 32 -5.39 -5.51 3.45
N ARG A 33 -6.57 -5.88 2.91
CA ARG A 33 -7.61 -6.55 3.69
C ARG A 33 -7.17 -7.92 4.20
N LYS A 34 -6.50 -8.72 3.35
CA LYS A 34 -5.96 -10.03 3.74
C LYS A 34 -4.86 -9.93 4.80
N ALA A 35 -4.04 -8.87 4.76
CA ALA A 35 -3.02 -8.61 5.77
C ALA A 35 -3.61 -8.17 7.13
N GLY A 36 -4.91 -7.81 7.16
CA GLY A 36 -5.65 -7.45 8.37
C GLY A 36 -5.98 -5.96 8.48
N PHE A 37 -5.54 -5.13 7.53
CA PHE A 37 -5.81 -3.70 7.55
C PHE A 37 -7.29 -3.39 7.31
N ASN A 38 -7.78 -2.37 8.01
CA ASN A 38 -9.11 -1.82 7.74
C ASN A 38 -9.01 -0.64 6.77
N VAL A 39 -9.40 -0.87 5.51
CA VAL A 39 -9.45 0.17 4.47
C VAL A 39 -10.66 1.07 4.71
N LEU A 40 -10.39 2.32 5.10
CA LEU A 40 -11.41 3.34 5.33
C LEU A 40 -11.88 3.99 4.02
N SER A 41 -10.92 4.32 3.15
CA SER A 41 -11.20 4.88 1.83
C SER A 41 -9.98 4.70 0.91
N CYS A 42 -10.21 4.86 -0.38
CA CYS A 42 -9.15 4.97 -1.38
C CYS A 42 -9.46 6.19 -2.25
N THR A 43 -8.47 7.05 -2.47
CA THR A 43 -8.52 8.14 -3.45
C THR A 43 -7.49 7.90 -4.52
N GLU A 44 -7.80 8.24 -5.78
CA GLU A 44 -6.95 7.95 -6.92
C GLU A 44 -6.98 9.05 -7.97
N HIS A 45 -5.90 9.18 -8.72
CA HIS A 45 -5.76 10.14 -9.81
C HIS A 45 -5.01 9.53 -10.99
N HIS A 46 -5.56 9.70 -12.19
CA HIS A 46 -4.95 9.29 -13.45
C HIS A 46 -4.35 10.53 -14.13
N PHE A 47 -3.04 10.50 -14.39
CA PHE A 47 -2.31 11.58 -15.03
C PHE A 47 -2.33 11.44 -16.56
N SER A 48 -2.08 12.56 -17.25
CA SER A 48 -1.90 12.62 -18.70
C SER A 48 -0.43 12.94 -19.02
N PRO A 49 0.20 12.28 -20.01
CA PRO A 49 -0.37 11.27 -20.91
C PRO A 49 -0.53 9.87 -20.28
N GLN A 50 0.15 9.61 -19.16
CA GLN A 50 0.08 8.36 -18.42
C GLN A 50 0.49 8.60 -16.96
N GLY A 51 0.31 7.58 -16.12
CA GLY A 51 0.64 7.62 -14.70
C GLY A 51 -0.61 7.56 -13.82
N TYR A 52 -0.43 7.01 -12.63
CA TYR A 52 -1.49 6.73 -11.68
C TYR A 52 -0.93 6.86 -10.25
N THR A 53 -1.68 7.58 -9.42
CA THR A 53 -1.43 7.63 -7.98
C THR A 53 -2.69 7.17 -7.26
N ALA A 54 -2.53 6.30 -6.27
CA ALA A 54 -3.61 5.92 -5.36
C ALA A 54 -3.14 5.91 -3.91
N LEU A 55 -4.04 6.31 -3.02
CA LEU A 55 -3.83 6.42 -1.58
C LEU A 55 -4.97 5.72 -0.85
N TRP A 56 -4.63 4.69 -0.09
CA TRP A 56 -5.52 4.01 0.83
C TRP A 56 -5.35 4.62 2.22
N LEU A 57 -6.44 5.18 2.73
CA LEU A 57 -6.52 5.54 4.14
C LEU A 57 -6.87 4.28 4.94
N LEU A 58 -6.01 3.94 5.89
CA LEU A 58 -6.17 2.77 6.75
C LEU A 58 -6.47 3.22 8.17
N SER A 59 -7.19 2.42 8.95
CA SER A 59 -7.27 2.66 10.40
C SER A 59 -5.89 2.64 11.07
N GLU A 60 -4.93 1.94 10.45
CA GLU A 60 -3.58 1.76 10.93
C GLU A 60 -2.53 2.68 10.26
N SER A 61 -2.96 3.79 9.63
CA SER A 61 -2.16 4.81 8.90
C SER A 61 -2.49 4.85 7.39
N HIS A 62 -1.59 4.43 6.48
CA HIS A 62 -1.84 4.58 5.03
C HIS A 62 -0.98 3.67 4.15
N PHE A 63 -1.43 3.51 2.91
CA PHE A 63 -0.67 2.87 1.82
C PHE A 63 -0.78 3.73 0.55
N ALA A 64 0.33 3.91 -0.16
CA ALA A 64 0.38 4.69 -1.40
C ALA A 64 0.99 3.90 -2.56
N VAL A 65 0.53 4.23 -3.76
CA VAL A 65 0.97 3.67 -5.04
C VAL A 65 1.25 4.82 -6.00
N HIS A 66 2.39 4.76 -6.68
CA HIS A 66 2.79 5.70 -7.73
C HIS A 66 3.35 4.93 -8.93
N THR A 67 2.67 4.95 -10.06
CA THR A 67 3.14 4.25 -11.26
C THR A 67 4.04 5.16 -12.09
N PHE A 68 5.07 4.57 -12.69
CA PHE A 68 5.85 5.20 -13.76
C PHE A 68 5.87 4.26 -14.98
N PRO A 69 4.80 4.24 -15.79
CA PRO A 69 4.66 3.27 -16.89
C PRO A 69 5.78 3.34 -17.92
N GLU A 70 6.39 4.51 -18.14
CA GLU A 70 7.55 4.72 -19.03
C GLU A 70 8.80 3.95 -18.60
N PHE A 71 8.89 3.59 -17.32
CA PHE A 71 9.95 2.76 -16.75
C PHE A 71 9.45 1.35 -16.40
N GLY A 72 8.20 1.00 -16.75
CA GLY A 72 7.62 -0.32 -16.49
C GLY A 72 7.62 -0.72 -15.01
N ARG A 73 7.42 0.25 -14.11
CA ARG A 73 7.47 0.00 -12.66
C ARG A 73 6.55 0.91 -11.86
N THR A 74 6.19 0.43 -10.68
CA THR A 74 5.37 1.14 -9.71
C THR A 74 6.09 1.20 -8.37
N TYR A 75 6.12 2.37 -7.75
CA TYR A 75 6.59 2.56 -6.39
C TYR A 75 5.41 2.40 -5.44
N ILE A 76 5.58 1.56 -4.42
CA ILE A 76 4.59 1.38 -3.36
C ILE A 76 5.21 1.71 -2.01
N GLU A 77 4.39 2.25 -1.10
CA GLU A 77 4.79 2.52 0.27
C GLU A 77 3.67 2.18 1.26
N LEU A 78 4.03 1.49 2.34
CA LEU A 78 3.16 1.17 3.46
C LEU A 78 3.70 1.85 4.71
N SER A 79 2.84 2.61 5.38
CA SER A 79 3.05 3.08 6.75
C SER A 79 2.03 2.40 7.66
N SER A 80 2.47 1.78 8.75
CA SER A 80 1.58 1.09 9.70
C SER A 80 1.94 1.39 11.15
N CYS A 81 0.93 1.60 12.00
CA CYS A 81 1.08 1.59 13.46
C CYS A 81 0.81 0.21 14.11
N ASN A 82 0.57 -0.82 13.30
CA ASN A 82 0.36 -2.21 13.71
C ASN A 82 1.43 -3.13 13.11
N LEU A 83 2.27 -3.72 13.98
CA LEU A 83 3.38 -4.60 13.58
C LEU A 83 2.89 -5.89 12.90
N ASP A 84 1.83 -6.50 13.41
CA ASP A 84 1.39 -7.81 12.92
C ASP A 84 0.85 -7.68 11.49
N PHE A 85 0.05 -6.64 11.24
CA PHE A 85 -0.49 -6.38 9.89
C PHE A 85 0.61 -5.97 8.92
N TYR A 86 1.59 -5.20 9.40
CA TYR A 86 2.77 -4.84 8.64
C TYR A 86 3.55 -6.09 8.19
N LEU A 87 3.86 -7.00 9.12
CA LEU A 87 4.60 -8.23 8.80
C LEU A 87 3.82 -9.15 7.85
N ASN A 88 2.50 -9.25 8.03
CA ASN A 88 1.64 -9.99 7.10
C ASN A 88 1.73 -9.40 5.69
N PHE A 89 1.61 -8.07 5.54
CA PHE A 89 1.74 -7.43 4.23
C PHE A 89 3.11 -7.68 3.60
N LEU A 90 4.20 -7.57 4.36
CA LEU A 90 5.55 -7.87 3.85
C LEU A 90 5.66 -9.31 3.36
N SER A 91 5.10 -10.27 4.10
CA SER A 91 5.15 -11.68 3.70
C SER A 91 4.46 -11.94 2.36
N MET A 92 3.37 -11.21 2.07
CA MET A 92 2.55 -11.36 0.87
C MET A 92 3.11 -10.60 -0.33
N THR A 93 3.95 -9.60 -0.10
CA THR A 93 4.45 -8.68 -1.13
C THR A 93 5.94 -8.85 -1.44
N LYS A 94 6.59 -9.87 -0.88
CA LYS A 94 8.03 -10.12 -1.02
C LYS A 94 8.48 -10.41 -2.46
N GLU A 95 7.58 -10.90 -3.30
CA GLU A 95 7.87 -11.38 -4.67
C GLU A 95 7.18 -10.54 -5.77
N LEU A 96 6.60 -9.39 -5.41
CA LEU A 96 5.97 -8.47 -6.37
C LEU A 96 7.00 -7.69 -7.21
#